data_AF-A0A9P7Y6G5-F1
#
_entry.id   AF-A0A9P7Y6G5-F1
#
_cell.length_a   1.000
_cell.length_b   1.000
_cell.length_c   1.000
_cell.angle_alpha   90.00
_cell.angle_beta   90.00
_cell.angle_gamma   90.00
#
_symmetry.space_group_name_H-M   'P 1'
#
loop_
_entity.id
_entity.type
_entity.pdbx_description
1 polymer ?
#
loop_
_entity_poly.entity_id
_entity_poly.type
_entity_poly.pdbx_seq_one_letter_code
_entity_poly.pdbx_strand_id
1 'polypeptide(L)'
;MTTRAASHAGSWYKRSPSVLALELEEYLAAVPSSINQQELPIPSARVIIAPHAGYDYCADNAAWAYKSLDLSNATRVFLLGPSHTMYLSGCAITGNAKYATPFGDLIVDKATVAELQATGKFDTIPHDVDEDEHSLEMHCPYIYTMLSKHFKTPEEHPTLVPVMVGNTSPSTETEYGNIFAPYLADPTSVFVVSSDFCHWGSRFQYTYYLPNSPSSREGRSLRRRDATPTDPPIHESIEKLDRMSMDAIEAGKHGGFLDNLQQTNNTVCGRHPIGVVMAAIDGLRDAGRVPSDRGYFKFTQYSRSSDPVDASDSSVSYASAYATI
;
A
#
# COMPACT_ATOMS: atom_id res chain seq x y z
N MET A 1 -7.81 13.16 -24.83
CA MET A 1 -7.06 12.57 -23.70
C MET A 1 -7.93 12.75 -22.47
N THR A 2 -8.26 11.67 -21.78
CA THR A 2 -9.20 11.66 -20.66
C THR A 2 -8.48 11.92 -19.34
N THR A 3 -9.16 12.59 -18.42
CA THR A 3 -8.74 12.74 -17.03
C THR A 3 -9.64 11.86 -16.18
N ARG A 4 -9.06 11.04 -15.31
CA ARG A 4 -9.80 10.32 -14.27
C ARG A 4 -10.19 11.31 -13.18
N ALA A 5 -11.48 11.45 -12.88
CA ALA A 5 -11.95 12.33 -11.82
C ALA A 5 -11.51 11.85 -10.42
N ALA A 6 -11.51 12.79 -9.46
CA ALA A 6 -11.44 12.49 -8.03
C ALA A 6 -12.83 12.07 -7.53
N SER A 7 -13.29 10.89 -7.92
CA SER A 7 -14.65 10.38 -7.71
C SER A 7 -14.99 10.17 -6.24
N HIS A 8 -14.00 9.88 -5.39
CA HIS A 8 -14.16 9.60 -3.96
C HIS A 8 -14.02 10.85 -3.08
N ALA A 9 -13.65 11.99 -3.66
CA ALA A 9 -13.59 13.27 -2.96
C ALA A 9 -14.96 13.66 -2.35
N GLY A 10 -14.97 14.04 -1.08
CA GLY A 10 -16.16 14.40 -0.32
C GLY A 10 -16.87 13.23 0.37
N SER A 11 -16.39 12.00 0.19
CA SER A 11 -16.87 10.83 0.94
C SER A 11 -15.74 10.11 1.68
N TRP A 12 -14.63 9.82 1.00
CA TRP A 12 -13.46 9.15 1.60
C TRP A 12 -12.43 10.12 2.17
N TYR A 13 -12.34 11.31 1.59
CA TYR A 13 -11.51 12.41 2.04
C TYR A 13 -12.20 13.74 1.73
N LYS A 14 -11.76 14.86 2.33
CA LYS A 14 -12.45 16.14 2.16
C LYS A 14 -12.35 16.64 0.70
N ARG A 15 -13.48 17.07 0.13
CA ARG A 15 -13.52 17.65 -1.23
C ARG A 15 -12.89 19.04 -1.30
N SER A 16 -13.00 19.82 -0.22
CA SER A 16 -12.46 21.18 -0.18
C SER A 16 -10.93 21.16 -0.15
N PRO A 17 -10.24 21.76 -1.14
CA PRO A 17 -8.78 21.74 -1.19
C PRO A 17 -8.14 22.38 0.03
N SER A 18 -8.67 23.51 0.53
CA SER A 18 -8.10 24.18 1.69
C SER A 18 -8.23 23.36 2.98
N VAL A 19 -9.35 22.65 3.15
CA VAL A 19 -9.57 21.79 4.33
C VAL A 19 -8.68 20.56 4.26
N LEU A 20 -8.63 19.90 3.09
CA LEU A 20 -7.79 18.72 2.89
C LEU A 20 -6.30 19.03 3.06
N ALA A 21 -5.84 20.20 2.59
CA ALA A 21 -4.46 20.63 2.75
C ALA A 21 -4.08 20.79 4.23
N LEU A 22 -4.96 21.40 5.04
CA LEU A 22 -4.73 21.58 6.48
C LEU A 22 -4.67 20.23 7.21
N GLU A 23 -5.60 19.32 6.89
CA GLU A 23 -5.65 17.97 7.48
C GLU A 23 -4.39 17.16 7.16
N LEU A 24 -3.97 17.14 5.89
CA LEU A 24 -2.73 16.46 5.48
C LEU A 24 -1.48 17.10 6.09
N GLU A 25 -1.44 18.43 6.23
CA GLU A 25 -0.32 19.12 6.89
C GLU A 25 -0.23 18.73 8.36
N GLU A 26 -1.37 18.68 9.07
CA GLU A 26 -1.42 18.28 10.48
C GLU A 26 -0.88 16.86 10.68
N TYR A 27 -1.31 15.91 9.85
CA TYR A 27 -0.80 14.53 9.90
C TYR A 27 0.69 14.45 9.58
N LEU A 28 1.17 15.14 8.53
CA LEU A 28 2.58 15.15 8.16
C LEU A 28 3.47 15.83 9.23
N ALA A 29 2.95 16.84 9.92
CA ALA A 29 3.64 17.54 11.01
C ALA A 29 3.67 16.74 12.31
N ALA A 30 2.70 15.85 12.54
CA ALA A 30 2.66 14.97 13.70
C ALA A 30 3.71 13.84 13.64
N VAL A 31 4.22 13.50 12.46
CA VAL A 31 5.31 12.53 12.30
C VAL A 31 6.62 13.12 12.85
N PRO A 32 7.35 12.43 13.74
CA PRO A 32 8.62 12.93 14.28
C PRO A 32 9.65 13.18 13.17
N SER A 33 10.60 14.07 13.42
CA SER A 33 11.67 14.39 12.45
C SER A 33 12.64 13.23 12.20
N SER A 34 12.60 12.18 13.03
CA SER A 34 13.37 10.96 12.86
C SER A 34 12.56 9.73 13.26
N ILE A 35 12.81 8.60 12.59
CA ILE A 35 12.24 7.29 12.88
C ILE A 35 13.38 6.29 12.95
N ASN A 36 13.39 5.41 13.96
CA ASN A 36 14.44 4.41 14.16
C ASN A 36 15.88 5.00 14.11
N GLN A 37 16.05 6.18 14.75
CA GLN A 37 17.31 6.93 14.80
C GLN A 37 17.82 7.46 13.44
N GLN A 38 16.96 7.52 12.42
CA GLN A 38 17.28 8.10 11.12
C GLN A 38 16.41 9.33 10.87
N GLU A 39 17.02 10.42 10.43
CA GLU A 39 16.29 11.64 10.04
C GLU A 39 15.42 11.38 8.81
N LEU A 40 14.27 12.05 8.75
CA LEU A 40 13.35 11.98 7.62
C LEU A 40 13.62 13.10 6.61
N PRO A 41 13.50 12.85 5.29
CA PRO A 41 13.19 11.55 4.69
C PRO A 41 14.35 10.56 4.77
N ILE A 42 14.05 9.25 4.72
CA ILE A 42 15.07 8.21 4.82
C ILE A 42 15.85 8.14 3.50
N PRO A 43 17.18 8.34 3.48
CA PRO A 43 17.94 8.35 2.24
C PRO A 43 17.76 7.06 1.42
N SER A 44 17.49 7.20 0.12
CA SER A 44 17.22 6.08 -0.80
C SER A 44 15.96 5.26 -0.48
N ALA A 45 15.08 5.70 0.41
CA ALA A 45 13.77 5.07 0.61
C ALA A 45 12.84 5.42 -0.56
N ARG A 46 12.82 4.52 -1.56
CA ARG A 46 12.09 4.72 -2.82
C ARG A 46 10.85 3.84 -2.94
N VAL A 47 10.58 2.99 -1.95
CA VAL A 47 9.39 2.13 -1.92
C VAL A 47 8.69 2.35 -0.58
N ILE A 48 7.38 2.53 -0.59
CA ILE A 48 6.56 2.61 0.62
C ILE A 48 5.36 1.68 0.54
N ILE A 49 4.91 1.21 1.70
CA ILE A 49 3.58 0.63 1.89
C ILE A 49 2.76 1.62 2.71
N ALA A 50 1.55 1.95 2.27
CA ALA A 50 0.66 2.87 2.97
C ALA A 50 -0.81 2.42 2.82
N PRO A 51 -1.68 2.73 3.81
CA PRO A 51 -3.09 2.35 3.80
C PRO A 51 -3.91 3.17 2.80
N HIS A 52 -5.10 2.65 2.45
CA HIS A 52 -6.06 3.25 1.52
C HIS A 52 -7.51 3.24 2.02
N ALA A 53 -7.72 3.23 3.34
CA ALA A 53 -9.02 3.54 3.91
C ALA A 53 -9.36 5.05 3.78
N GLY A 54 -10.56 5.42 4.22
CA GLY A 54 -10.94 6.84 4.32
C GLY A 54 -10.01 7.61 5.26
N TYR A 55 -9.72 8.88 4.93
CA TYR A 55 -8.67 9.67 5.59
C TYR A 55 -8.92 9.88 7.08
N ASP A 56 -10.18 9.98 7.50
CA ASP A 56 -10.56 10.07 8.91
C ASP A 56 -10.08 8.86 9.76
N TYR A 57 -9.69 7.74 9.11
CA TYR A 57 -9.24 6.52 9.79
C TYR A 57 -7.74 6.23 9.68
N CYS A 58 -7.11 6.54 8.55
CA CYS A 58 -5.76 6.02 8.27
C CYS A 58 -4.78 7.05 7.69
N ALA A 59 -5.18 8.30 7.44
CA ALA A 59 -4.28 9.27 6.83
C ALA A 59 -3.11 9.63 7.77
N ASP A 60 -3.37 9.75 9.08
CA ASP A 60 -2.34 9.92 10.10
C ASP A 60 -1.29 8.80 10.08
N ASN A 61 -1.71 7.55 9.86
CA ASN A 61 -0.83 6.41 9.66
C ASN A 61 -0.04 6.57 8.36
N ALA A 62 -0.72 6.81 7.23
CA ALA A 62 -0.10 6.97 5.91
C ALA A 62 1.00 8.06 5.88
N ALA A 63 0.85 9.12 6.69
CA ALA A 63 1.85 10.17 6.82
C ALA A 63 3.25 9.63 7.17
N TRP A 64 3.35 8.55 7.96
CA TRP A 64 4.62 7.93 8.34
C TRP A 64 5.34 7.31 7.14
N ALA A 65 4.60 6.65 6.24
CA ALA A 65 5.14 6.13 4.99
C ALA A 65 5.61 7.27 4.08
N TYR A 66 4.76 8.27 3.84
CA TYR A 66 5.09 9.40 2.97
C TYR A 66 6.25 10.26 3.48
N LYS A 67 6.35 10.49 4.78
CA LYS A 67 7.49 11.21 5.38
C LYS A 67 8.80 10.44 5.29
N SER A 68 8.75 9.12 5.16
CA SER A 68 9.93 8.28 4.97
C SER A 68 10.50 8.36 3.55
N LEU A 69 9.67 8.74 2.57
CA LEU A 69 9.99 8.68 1.15
C LEU A 69 11.01 9.75 0.72
N ASP A 70 12.08 9.31 0.06
CA ASP A 70 13.09 10.19 -0.55
C ASP A 70 12.71 10.52 -1.99
N LEU A 71 12.27 11.76 -2.20
CA LEU A 71 11.85 12.29 -3.50
C LEU A 71 12.93 13.10 -4.22
N SER A 72 14.14 13.21 -3.66
CA SER A 72 15.18 14.12 -4.14
C SER A 72 15.56 13.95 -5.62
N ASN A 73 15.48 12.71 -6.13
CA ASN A 73 15.79 12.37 -7.52
C ASN A 73 14.59 11.81 -8.29
N ALA A 74 13.39 11.89 -7.71
CA ALA A 74 12.21 11.27 -8.31
C ALA A 74 11.85 11.94 -9.64
N THR A 75 11.59 11.13 -10.66
CA THR A 75 11.01 11.58 -11.95
C THR A 75 9.71 10.85 -12.26
N ARG A 76 9.48 9.72 -11.57
CA ARG A 76 8.33 8.85 -11.76
C ARG A 76 7.89 8.20 -10.45
N VAL A 77 6.58 8.14 -10.25
CA VAL A 77 5.92 7.44 -9.14
C VAL A 77 5.06 6.32 -9.70
N PHE A 78 5.46 5.08 -9.47
CA PHE A 78 4.59 3.92 -9.63
C PHE A 78 3.63 3.83 -8.45
N LEU A 79 2.35 3.67 -8.73
CA LEU A 79 1.31 3.51 -7.72
C LEU A 79 0.60 2.19 -7.97
N LEU A 80 0.88 1.20 -7.12
CA LEU A 80 0.32 -0.14 -7.22
C LEU A 80 -0.77 -0.30 -6.16
N GLY A 81 -1.99 -0.61 -6.58
CA GLY A 81 -3.10 -0.87 -5.66
C GLY A 81 -3.95 -2.06 -6.06
N PRO A 82 -4.58 -2.75 -5.08
CA PRO A 82 -5.44 -3.89 -5.36
C PRO A 82 -6.71 -3.47 -6.12
N SER A 83 -7.28 -4.40 -6.88
CA SER A 83 -8.63 -4.24 -7.46
C SER A 83 -9.72 -4.74 -6.50
N HIS A 84 -10.69 -3.89 -6.21
CA HIS A 84 -11.91 -4.18 -5.45
C HIS A 84 -13.16 -4.20 -6.35
N THR A 85 -13.13 -3.50 -7.48
CA THR A 85 -14.31 -3.28 -8.34
C THR A 85 -14.36 -4.20 -9.56
N MET A 86 -13.22 -4.80 -9.92
CA MET A 86 -13.06 -5.63 -11.11
C MET A 86 -12.39 -6.95 -10.76
N TYR A 87 -12.88 -8.04 -11.34
CA TYR A 87 -12.11 -9.28 -11.35
C TYR A 87 -10.95 -9.14 -12.33
N LEU A 88 -9.73 -9.29 -11.82
CA LEU A 88 -8.49 -9.21 -12.57
C LEU A 88 -7.56 -10.32 -12.05
N SER A 89 -6.93 -11.09 -12.94
CA SER A 89 -5.98 -12.16 -12.57
C SER A 89 -4.51 -11.76 -12.73
N GLY A 90 -4.25 -10.57 -13.25
CA GLY A 90 -2.92 -10.00 -13.47
C GLY A 90 -2.85 -8.54 -13.02
N CYS A 91 -2.23 -7.69 -13.83
CA CYS A 91 -2.20 -6.24 -13.63
C CYS A 91 -2.87 -5.53 -14.80
N ALA A 92 -3.45 -4.36 -14.52
CA ALA A 92 -4.02 -3.47 -15.50
C ALA A 92 -3.43 -2.07 -15.32
N ILE A 93 -3.30 -1.32 -16.42
CA ILE A 93 -2.81 0.06 -16.42
C ILE A 93 -3.84 1.02 -16.99
N THR A 94 -3.78 2.27 -16.54
CA THR A 94 -4.78 3.27 -16.91
C THR A 94 -4.70 3.68 -18.39
N GLY A 95 -5.85 3.91 -19.01
CA GLY A 95 -5.96 4.62 -20.29
C GLY A 95 -6.02 6.14 -20.16
N ASN A 96 -6.11 6.67 -18.93
CA ASN A 96 -6.23 8.08 -18.66
C ASN A 96 -4.88 8.80 -18.78
N ALA A 97 -4.90 10.06 -19.21
CA ALA A 97 -3.70 10.88 -19.31
C ALA A 97 -3.34 11.58 -17.99
N LYS A 98 -4.30 11.66 -17.07
CA LYS A 98 -4.18 12.40 -15.82
C LYS A 98 -5.12 11.82 -14.76
N TYR A 99 -4.73 11.93 -13.49
CA TYR A 99 -5.56 11.64 -12.33
C TYR A 99 -5.81 12.96 -11.58
N ALA A 100 -7.07 13.39 -11.52
CA ALA A 100 -7.43 14.62 -10.81
C ALA A 100 -7.33 14.44 -9.29
N THR A 101 -6.92 15.49 -8.60
CA THR A 101 -7.03 15.63 -7.14
C THR A 101 -7.72 16.95 -6.82
N PRO A 102 -8.15 17.20 -5.56
CA PRO A 102 -8.60 18.53 -5.16
C PRO A 102 -7.56 19.65 -5.35
N PHE A 103 -6.26 19.31 -5.42
CA PHE A 103 -5.18 20.28 -5.52
C PHE A 103 -4.74 20.59 -6.96
N GLY A 104 -4.99 19.66 -7.88
CA GLY A 104 -4.52 19.70 -9.26
C GLY A 104 -4.40 18.29 -9.86
N ASP A 105 -3.98 18.20 -11.11
CA ASP A 105 -3.83 16.92 -11.80
C ASP A 105 -2.45 16.29 -11.55
N LEU A 106 -2.40 14.98 -11.33
CA LEU A 106 -1.19 14.16 -11.50
C LEU A 106 -1.11 13.71 -12.96
N ILE A 107 0.02 13.95 -13.62
CA ILE A 107 0.22 13.62 -15.04
C ILE A 107 0.70 12.18 -15.17
N VAL A 108 0.03 11.38 -16.02
CA VAL A 108 0.41 9.99 -16.25
C VAL A 108 1.62 9.89 -17.19
N ASP A 109 2.60 9.06 -16.84
CA ASP A 109 3.76 8.73 -17.69
C ASP A 109 3.34 7.82 -18.85
N LYS A 110 2.98 8.43 -19.97
CA LYS A 110 2.51 7.70 -21.15
C LYS A 110 3.59 6.84 -21.80
N ALA A 111 4.87 7.22 -21.69
CA ALA A 111 5.94 6.44 -22.28
C ALA A 111 6.05 5.10 -21.55
N THR A 112 6.04 5.14 -20.22
CA THR A 112 6.08 3.94 -19.39
C THR A 112 4.82 3.11 -19.51
N VAL A 113 3.64 3.73 -19.52
CA VAL A 113 2.38 3.01 -19.77
C VAL A 113 2.44 2.28 -21.12
N ALA A 114 2.96 2.91 -22.17
CA ALA A 114 3.12 2.26 -23.48
C ALA A 114 4.15 1.11 -23.45
N GLU A 115 5.28 1.27 -22.74
CA GLU A 115 6.27 0.21 -22.53
C GLU A 115 5.67 -1.00 -21.80
N LEU A 116 4.92 -0.76 -20.73
CA LEU A 116 4.22 -1.80 -19.97
C LEU A 116 3.16 -2.49 -20.85
N GLN A 117 2.34 -1.74 -21.58
CA GLN A 117 1.38 -2.28 -22.55
C GLN A 117 2.07 -3.17 -23.60
N ALA A 118 3.22 -2.77 -24.12
CA ALA A 118 3.95 -3.49 -25.16
C ALA A 118 4.47 -4.86 -24.70
N THR A 119 4.55 -5.13 -23.39
CA THR A 119 4.84 -6.47 -22.86
C THR A 119 3.74 -7.49 -23.19
N GLY A 120 2.52 -7.03 -23.51
CA GLY A 120 1.34 -7.88 -23.70
C GLY A 120 0.82 -8.52 -22.42
N LYS A 121 1.30 -8.05 -21.25
CA LYS A 121 0.95 -8.61 -19.93
C LYS A 121 -0.03 -7.75 -19.14
N PHE A 122 -0.36 -6.55 -19.60
CA PHE A 122 -1.25 -5.65 -18.87
C PHE A 122 -2.57 -5.48 -19.60
N ASP A 123 -3.66 -5.63 -18.86
CA ASP A 123 -4.97 -5.18 -19.31
C ASP A 123 -5.04 -3.65 -19.28
N THR A 124 -6.03 -3.08 -19.95
CA THR A 124 -6.35 -1.65 -19.84
C THR A 124 -7.53 -1.50 -18.89
N ILE A 125 -7.39 -0.63 -17.87
CA ILE A 125 -8.47 -0.34 -16.93
C ILE A 125 -9.57 0.44 -17.69
N PRO A 126 -10.82 -0.06 -17.75
CA PRO A 126 -11.95 0.71 -18.26
C PRO A 126 -12.14 2.01 -17.45
N HIS A 127 -12.50 3.11 -18.11
CA HIS A 127 -12.52 4.43 -17.48
C HIS A 127 -13.46 4.51 -16.27
N ASP A 128 -14.65 3.92 -16.36
CA ASP A 128 -15.63 3.80 -15.28
C ASP A 128 -15.10 2.95 -14.11
N VAL A 129 -14.47 1.80 -14.41
CA VAL A 129 -13.84 0.94 -13.41
C VAL A 129 -12.68 1.66 -12.70
N ASP A 130 -11.91 2.46 -13.42
CA ASP A 130 -10.82 3.27 -12.88
C ASP A 130 -11.36 4.29 -11.87
N GLU A 131 -12.46 4.98 -12.20
CA GLU A 131 -13.13 5.93 -11.30
C GLU A 131 -13.84 5.24 -10.13
N ASP A 132 -14.37 4.03 -10.29
CA ASP A 132 -14.99 3.28 -9.19
C ASP A 132 -13.96 2.70 -8.21
N GLU A 133 -12.73 2.44 -8.64
CA GLU A 133 -11.66 1.93 -7.77
C GLU A 133 -11.09 3.04 -6.87
N HIS A 134 -10.94 2.77 -5.57
CA HIS A 134 -10.45 3.75 -4.60
C HIS A 134 -9.00 3.52 -4.17
N SER A 135 -8.48 2.30 -4.30
CA SER A 135 -7.16 1.94 -3.75
C SER A 135 -6.03 2.81 -4.32
N LEU A 136 -6.12 3.18 -5.60
CA LEU A 136 -5.19 4.12 -6.23
C LEU A 136 -5.49 5.56 -5.80
N GLU A 137 -6.76 5.98 -5.80
CA GLU A 137 -7.15 7.37 -5.54
C GLU A 137 -6.76 7.86 -4.15
N MET A 138 -6.79 7.00 -3.13
CA MET A 138 -6.45 7.40 -1.76
C MET A 138 -4.99 7.81 -1.59
N HIS A 139 -4.12 7.47 -2.55
CA HIS A 139 -2.73 7.94 -2.55
C HIS A 139 -2.54 9.24 -3.33
N CYS A 140 -3.47 9.62 -4.22
CA CYS A 140 -3.29 10.75 -5.12
C CYS A 140 -3.16 12.10 -4.38
N PRO A 141 -3.99 12.46 -3.37
CA PRO A 141 -3.81 13.70 -2.63
C PRO A 141 -2.50 13.73 -1.82
N TYR A 142 -2.10 12.61 -1.22
CA TYR A 142 -0.83 12.52 -0.50
C TYR A 142 0.37 12.68 -1.44
N ILE A 143 0.37 11.98 -2.59
CA ILE A 143 1.40 12.12 -3.63
C ILE A 143 1.49 13.57 -4.05
N TYR A 144 0.38 14.20 -4.47
CA TYR A 144 0.38 15.59 -4.90
C TYR A 144 0.96 16.53 -3.83
N THR A 145 0.54 16.36 -2.57
CA THR A 145 1.01 17.16 -1.43
C THR A 145 2.51 17.01 -1.23
N MET A 146 3.03 15.78 -1.26
CA MET A 146 4.45 15.51 -1.12
C MET A 146 5.26 16.06 -2.29
N LEU A 147 4.75 15.97 -3.53
CA LEU A 147 5.41 16.55 -4.69
C LEU A 147 5.45 18.09 -4.59
N SER A 148 4.35 18.75 -4.23
CA SER A 148 4.33 20.22 -4.06
C SER A 148 5.23 20.73 -2.92
N LYS A 149 5.58 19.88 -1.95
CA LYS A 149 6.57 20.21 -0.90
C LYS A 149 8.02 20.10 -1.39
N HIS A 150 8.30 19.30 -2.42
CA HIS A 150 9.66 19.00 -2.90
C HIS A 150 10.01 19.71 -4.22
N PHE A 151 9.01 19.94 -5.08
CA PHE A 151 9.16 20.53 -6.40
C PHE A 151 8.52 21.92 -6.45
N LYS A 152 9.09 22.83 -7.24
CA LYS A 152 8.69 24.24 -7.22
C LYS A 152 7.37 24.49 -7.96
N THR A 153 7.11 23.72 -9.00
CA THR A 153 5.97 23.89 -9.89
C THR A 153 5.32 22.55 -10.23
N PRO A 154 4.01 22.48 -10.50
CA PRO A 154 3.34 21.26 -10.92
C PRO A 154 3.92 20.63 -12.19
N GLU A 155 4.52 21.42 -13.08
CA GLU A 155 5.19 20.94 -14.29
C GLU A 155 6.49 20.18 -14.01
N GLU A 156 7.12 20.44 -12.86
CA GLU A 156 8.29 19.71 -12.37
C GLU A 156 7.92 18.43 -11.58
N HIS A 157 6.64 18.21 -11.31
CA HIS A 157 6.21 17.03 -10.55
C HIS A 157 6.59 15.73 -11.30
N PRO A 158 7.14 14.73 -10.59
CA PRO A 158 7.23 13.36 -11.07
C PRO A 158 5.93 12.86 -11.68
N THR A 159 6.05 12.17 -12.81
CA THR A 159 4.91 11.59 -13.51
C THR A 159 4.40 10.32 -12.81
N LEU A 160 3.12 10.00 -12.95
CA LEU A 160 2.46 8.89 -12.26
C LEU A 160 2.31 7.68 -13.19
N VAL A 161 2.52 6.47 -12.67
CA VAL A 161 2.19 5.20 -13.34
C VAL A 161 1.22 4.42 -12.45
N PRO A 162 -0.10 4.60 -12.62
CA PRO A 162 -1.11 3.84 -11.90
C PRO A 162 -1.18 2.40 -12.43
N VAL A 163 -1.09 1.43 -11.51
CA VAL A 163 -1.16 0.01 -11.79
C VAL A 163 -2.18 -0.64 -10.84
N MET A 164 -3.26 -1.13 -11.41
CA MET A 164 -4.22 -1.95 -10.68
C MET A 164 -3.72 -3.40 -10.66
N VAL A 165 -3.64 -4.01 -9.49
CA VAL A 165 -3.17 -5.39 -9.29
C VAL A 165 -4.34 -6.25 -8.85
N GLY A 166 -4.59 -7.32 -9.60
CA GLY A 166 -5.68 -8.25 -9.36
C GLY A 166 -5.34 -9.35 -8.35
N ASN A 167 -6.13 -10.42 -8.40
CA ASN A 167 -5.90 -11.65 -7.67
C ASN A 167 -4.85 -12.51 -8.38
N THR A 168 -3.58 -12.30 -8.04
CA THR A 168 -2.43 -12.94 -8.68
C THR A 168 -2.06 -14.28 -8.02
N SER A 169 -1.29 -15.08 -8.77
CA SER A 169 -0.60 -16.27 -8.25
C SER A 169 0.87 -15.96 -7.91
N PRO A 170 1.59 -16.81 -7.14
CA PRO A 170 3.01 -16.61 -6.89
C PRO A 170 3.84 -16.46 -8.17
N SER A 171 3.58 -17.28 -9.18
CA SER A 171 4.24 -17.18 -10.49
C SER A 171 3.90 -15.89 -11.24
N THR A 172 2.67 -15.41 -11.10
CA THR A 172 2.23 -14.13 -11.70
C THR A 172 2.92 -12.96 -11.00
N GLU A 173 3.06 -13.00 -9.68
CA GLU A 173 3.78 -11.99 -8.90
C GLU A 173 5.26 -11.96 -9.26
N THR A 174 5.91 -13.11 -9.45
CA THR A 174 7.27 -13.18 -9.98
C THR A 174 7.38 -12.63 -11.40
N GLU A 175 6.41 -12.91 -12.28
CA GLU A 175 6.40 -12.38 -13.65
C GLU A 175 6.31 -10.85 -13.66
N TYR A 176 5.35 -10.25 -12.95
CA TYR A 176 5.26 -8.79 -12.84
C TYR A 176 6.44 -8.20 -12.06
N GLY A 177 6.94 -8.89 -11.05
CA GLY A 177 8.15 -8.49 -10.33
C GLY A 177 9.34 -8.34 -11.27
N ASN A 178 9.53 -9.28 -12.20
CA ASN A 178 10.57 -9.19 -13.23
C ASN A 178 10.33 -8.02 -14.22
N ILE A 179 9.08 -7.70 -14.54
CA ILE A 179 8.74 -6.54 -15.38
C ILE A 179 9.04 -5.22 -14.66
N PHE A 180 8.76 -5.13 -13.36
CA PHE A 180 8.99 -3.92 -12.57
C PHE A 180 10.44 -3.77 -12.08
N ALA A 181 11.22 -4.84 -12.01
CA ALA A 181 12.60 -4.83 -11.49
C ALA A 181 13.53 -3.79 -12.19
N PRO A 182 13.51 -3.60 -13.52
CA PRO A 182 14.30 -2.55 -14.16
C PRO A 182 13.94 -1.14 -13.67
N TYR A 183 12.66 -0.87 -13.47
CA TYR A 183 12.19 0.42 -12.94
C TYR A 183 12.53 0.57 -11.46
N LEU A 184 12.42 -0.49 -10.66
CA LEU A 184 12.81 -0.44 -9.24
C LEU A 184 14.33 -0.18 -9.08
N ALA A 185 15.14 -0.72 -9.98
CA ALA A 185 16.58 -0.49 -10.03
C ALA A 185 16.97 0.92 -10.53
N ASP A 186 16.07 1.64 -11.20
CA ASP A 186 16.28 3.03 -11.59
C ASP A 186 16.16 3.94 -10.35
N PRO A 187 17.23 4.67 -9.96
CA PRO A 187 17.22 5.50 -8.75
C PRO A 187 16.23 6.67 -8.81
N THR A 188 15.65 6.97 -9.97
CA THR A 188 14.66 8.04 -10.16
C THR A 188 13.22 7.56 -10.07
N SER A 189 12.99 6.25 -9.98
CA SER A 189 11.67 5.66 -9.79
C SER A 189 11.35 5.44 -8.31
N VAL A 190 10.13 5.82 -7.96
CA VAL A 190 9.53 5.64 -6.63
C VAL A 190 8.30 4.74 -6.76
N PHE A 191 8.05 3.90 -5.75
CA PHE A 191 6.94 2.96 -5.71
C PHE A 191 6.09 3.19 -4.45
N VAL A 192 4.82 3.46 -4.65
CA VAL A 192 3.79 3.52 -3.61
C VAL A 192 2.96 2.25 -3.72
N VAL A 193 3.00 1.42 -2.68
CA VAL A 193 2.26 0.16 -2.58
C VAL A 193 1.08 0.36 -1.64
N SER A 194 -0.11 0.26 -2.21
CA SER A 194 -1.36 0.53 -1.51
C SER A 194 -1.86 -0.73 -0.80
N SER A 195 -1.95 -0.68 0.54
CA SER A 195 -2.49 -1.79 1.33
C SER A 195 -2.96 -1.38 2.71
N ASP A 196 -4.21 -1.71 3.03
CA ASP A 196 -4.65 -1.97 4.39
C ASP A 196 -4.23 -3.40 4.82
N PHE A 197 -4.33 -3.68 6.11
CA PHE A 197 -3.96 -4.96 6.73
C PHE A 197 -5.23 -5.73 7.14
N CYS A 198 -5.30 -6.37 8.31
CA CYS A 198 -6.44 -7.20 8.68
C CYS A 198 -7.80 -6.45 8.62
N HIS A 199 -8.71 -6.93 7.78
CA HIS A 199 -10.13 -6.62 7.79
C HIS A 199 -10.85 -7.64 8.67
N TRP A 200 -10.92 -7.37 9.98
CA TRP A 200 -11.49 -8.29 10.94
C TRP A 200 -12.98 -8.02 11.18
N GLY A 201 -13.79 -9.07 11.20
CA GLY A 201 -15.20 -9.05 11.58
C GLY A 201 -16.07 -9.87 10.64
N SER A 202 -17.30 -10.14 11.11
CA SER A 202 -18.26 -10.95 10.35
C SER A 202 -18.59 -10.34 8.96
N ARG A 203 -18.56 -9.00 8.84
CA ARG A 203 -18.81 -8.29 7.57
C ARG A 203 -17.76 -8.54 6.48
N PHE A 204 -16.57 -8.98 6.89
CA PHE A 204 -15.46 -9.33 6.00
C PHE A 204 -15.31 -10.85 5.86
N GLN A 205 -16.22 -11.63 6.45
CA GLN A 205 -16.13 -13.09 6.51
C GLN A 205 -14.82 -13.60 7.15
N TYR A 206 -14.19 -12.78 8.00
CA TYR A 206 -12.93 -13.09 8.65
C TYR A 206 -12.97 -12.73 10.13
N THR A 207 -13.16 -13.74 10.98
CA THR A 207 -13.18 -13.60 12.45
C THR A 207 -12.12 -14.48 13.10
N TYR A 208 -11.01 -14.71 12.39
CA TYR A 208 -9.93 -15.55 12.87
C TYR A 208 -9.34 -14.97 14.16
N TYR A 209 -9.14 -15.83 15.14
CA TYR A 209 -8.64 -15.50 16.47
C TYR A 209 -7.54 -16.48 16.85
N LEU A 210 -6.40 -15.93 17.27
CA LEU A 210 -5.19 -16.63 17.61
C LEU A 210 -4.93 -16.51 19.12
N PRO A 211 -5.22 -17.54 19.92
CA PRO A 211 -5.02 -17.51 21.37
C PRO A 211 -3.54 -17.43 21.76
N ASN A 212 -3.28 -17.00 22.99
CA ASN A 212 -1.98 -17.14 23.65
C ASN A 212 -1.89 -18.55 24.27
N SER A 213 -1.70 -19.58 23.44
CA SER A 213 -1.45 -20.91 23.96
C SER A 213 -0.10 -21.43 23.46
N PRO A 214 0.78 -21.91 24.35
CA PRO A 214 2.01 -22.60 23.94
C PRO A 214 1.73 -23.93 23.21
N SER A 215 0.49 -24.45 23.31
CA SER A 215 0.10 -25.75 22.76
C SER A 215 -0.66 -25.69 21.42
N SER A 216 -1.22 -24.53 21.04
CA SER A 216 -1.91 -24.37 19.75
C SER A 216 -1.20 -23.32 18.90
N ARG A 217 -0.54 -23.78 17.82
CA ARG A 217 -0.10 -22.90 16.71
C ARG A 217 -1.26 -22.54 15.77
N GLU A 218 -2.44 -23.07 16.03
CA GLU A 218 -3.63 -22.93 15.20
C GLU A 218 -4.66 -22.04 15.92
N GLY A 219 -5.18 -21.05 15.19
CA GLY A 219 -6.29 -20.21 15.62
C GLY A 219 -7.64 -20.81 15.23
N ARG A 220 -8.72 -20.08 15.54
CA ARG A 220 -10.10 -20.46 15.20
C ARG A 220 -10.90 -19.26 14.77
N SER A 221 -11.90 -19.45 13.91
CA SER A 221 -12.87 -18.39 13.59
C SER A 221 -13.91 -18.26 14.70
N LEU A 222 -14.07 -17.06 15.26
CA LEU A 222 -15.09 -16.77 16.26
C LEU A 222 -16.47 -16.70 15.63
N ARG A 223 -17.48 -17.18 16.37
CA ARG A 223 -18.90 -17.03 16.04
C ARG A 223 -19.55 -16.06 17.04
N ARG A 224 -20.62 -15.39 16.63
CA ARG A 224 -21.39 -14.45 17.49
C ARG A 224 -21.84 -15.01 18.85
N ARG A 225 -21.99 -16.33 18.95
CA ARG A 225 -22.44 -17.03 20.16
C ARG A 225 -21.29 -17.53 21.04
N ASP A 226 -20.05 -17.42 20.56
CA ASP A 226 -18.90 -17.86 21.32
C ASP A 226 -18.67 -16.93 22.51
N ALA A 227 -18.15 -17.46 23.60
CA ALA A 227 -17.69 -16.62 24.69
C ALA A 227 -16.56 -15.69 24.19
N THR A 228 -16.62 -14.42 24.60
CA THR A 228 -15.59 -13.43 24.28
C THR A 228 -14.24 -13.92 24.79
N PRO A 229 -13.25 -14.13 23.91
CA PRO A 229 -11.94 -14.54 24.35
C PRO A 229 -11.21 -13.37 25.02
N THR A 230 -10.44 -13.70 26.07
CA THR A 230 -9.71 -12.72 26.89
C THR A 230 -8.20 -12.95 26.91
N ASP A 231 -7.69 -14.02 26.29
CA ASP A 231 -6.26 -14.37 26.31
C ASP A 231 -5.69 -14.78 24.92
N PRO A 232 -5.32 -13.79 24.08
CA PRO A 232 -5.46 -12.35 24.34
C PRO A 232 -6.87 -11.84 24.01
N PRO A 233 -7.22 -10.58 24.32
CA PRO A 233 -8.36 -9.89 23.72
C PRO A 233 -8.34 -9.96 22.18
N ILE A 234 -9.50 -9.81 21.54
CA ILE A 234 -9.62 -9.95 20.08
C ILE A 234 -8.70 -8.98 19.35
N HIS A 235 -8.68 -7.70 19.73
CA HIS A 235 -7.82 -6.70 19.09
C HIS A 235 -6.33 -7.06 19.19
N GLU A 236 -5.83 -7.54 20.33
CA GLU A 236 -4.45 -8.02 20.48
C GLU A 236 -4.17 -9.25 19.60
N SER A 237 -5.14 -10.16 19.43
CA SER A 237 -5.01 -11.24 18.45
C SER A 237 -4.91 -10.71 17.01
N ILE A 238 -5.66 -9.67 16.66
CA ILE A 238 -5.57 -9.03 15.33
C ILE A 238 -4.18 -8.46 15.13
N GLU A 239 -3.67 -7.70 16.11
CA GLU A 239 -2.32 -7.14 16.06
C GLU A 239 -1.25 -8.22 15.94
N LYS A 240 -1.39 -9.35 16.62
CA LYS A 240 -0.48 -10.48 16.48
C LYS A 240 -0.45 -11.01 15.03
N LEU A 241 -1.61 -11.14 14.38
CA LEU A 241 -1.72 -11.60 12.99
C LEU A 241 -1.13 -10.60 11.99
N ASP A 242 -1.37 -9.32 12.21
CA ASP A 242 -0.78 -8.25 11.38
C ASP A 242 0.72 -8.17 11.58
N ARG A 243 1.22 -8.26 12.82
CA ARG A 243 2.66 -8.34 13.10
C ARG A 243 3.31 -9.55 12.45
N MET A 244 2.67 -10.73 12.46
CA MET A 244 3.19 -11.88 11.72
C MET A 244 3.31 -11.61 10.21
N SER A 245 2.36 -10.85 9.64
CA SER A 245 2.40 -10.46 8.21
C SER A 245 3.52 -9.45 7.96
N MET A 246 3.64 -8.44 8.82
CA MET A 246 4.70 -7.42 8.80
C MET A 246 6.08 -8.06 8.95
N ASP A 247 6.28 -8.93 9.93
CA ASP A 247 7.54 -9.65 10.17
C ASP A 247 7.95 -10.48 8.94
N ALA A 248 6.99 -11.12 8.25
CA ALA A 248 7.25 -11.86 7.03
C ALA A 248 7.67 -10.95 5.86
N ILE A 249 7.10 -9.74 5.79
CA ILE A 249 7.49 -8.71 4.82
C ILE A 249 8.89 -8.16 5.14
N GLU A 250 9.19 -7.87 6.41
CA GLU A 250 10.51 -7.37 6.86
C GLU A 250 11.63 -8.40 6.71
N ALA A 251 11.32 -9.70 6.85
CA ALA A 251 12.25 -10.79 6.54
C ALA A 251 12.69 -10.78 5.06
N GLY A 252 11.92 -10.11 4.20
CA GLY A 252 12.32 -9.76 2.85
C GLY A 252 12.35 -10.95 1.90
N LYS A 253 11.65 -12.05 2.16
CA LYS A 253 11.53 -13.15 1.19
C LYS A 253 10.09 -13.25 0.72
N HIS A 254 9.85 -13.05 -0.57
CA HIS A 254 8.53 -13.13 -1.21
C HIS A 254 7.80 -14.42 -0.83
N GLY A 255 8.46 -15.58 -0.93
CA GLY A 255 7.90 -16.86 -0.52
C GLY A 255 7.51 -16.93 0.96
N GLY A 256 8.28 -16.30 1.85
CA GLY A 256 7.97 -16.28 3.29
C GLY A 256 6.70 -15.47 3.62
N PHE A 257 6.45 -14.39 2.87
CA PHE A 257 5.20 -13.64 2.97
C PHE A 257 4.00 -14.45 2.46
N LEU A 258 4.17 -15.18 1.34
CA LEU A 258 3.13 -16.06 0.82
C LEU A 258 2.79 -17.21 1.79
N ASP A 259 3.80 -17.82 2.40
CA ASP A 259 3.63 -18.87 3.41
C ASP A 259 2.85 -18.35 4.63
N ASN A 260 3.15 -17.11 5.06
CA ASN A 260 2.42 -16.45 6.14
C ASN A 260 0.94 -16.24 5.81
N LEU A 261 0.64 -15.74 4.61
CA LEU A 261 -0.74 -15.54 4.15
C LEU A 261 -1.50 -16.86 4.06
N GLN A 262 -0.86 -17.93 3.56
CA GLN A 262 -1.45 -19.26 3.50
C GLN A 262 -1.74 -19.83 4.90
N GLN A 263 -0.85 -19.60 5.86
CA GLN A 263 -1.00 -20.09 7.23
C GLN A 263 -2.09 -19.35 8.00
N THR A 264 -2.17 -18.02 7.84
CA THR A 264 -3.07 -17.18 8.64
C THR A 264 -4.40 -16.89 7.97
N ASN A 265 -4.46 -16.95 6.63
CA ASN A 265 -5.53 -16.39 5.81
C ASN A 265 -5.80 -14.91 6.11
N ASN A 266 -4.79 -14.15 6.58
CA ASN A 266 -4.97 -12.74 6.92
C ASN A 266 -5.47 -11.96 5.70
N THR A 267 -6.48 -11.12 5.92
CA THR A 267 -7.19 -10.36 4.89
C THR A 267 -6.46 -9.09 4.45
N VAL A 268 -5.14 -9.14 4.29
CA VAL A 268 -4.34 -8.02 3.76
C VAL A 268 -4.80 -7.73 2.33
N CYS A 269 -5.45 -6.58 2.10
CA CYS A 269 -6.08 -6.28 0.81
C CYS A 269 -5.05 -6.08 -0.31
N GLY A 270 -3.93 -5.41 -0.02
CA GLY A 270 -2.81 -5.18 -0.93
C GLY A 270 -1.77 -6.29 -0.94
N ARG A 271 -2.10 -7.51 -0.50
CA ARG A 271 -1.17 -8.65 -0.50
C ARG A 271 -0.51 -8.91 -1.86
N HIS A 272 -1.24 -8.69 -2.95
CA HIS A 272 -0.74 -8.90 -4.31
C HIS A 272 0.18 -7.77 -4.79
N PRO A 273 -0.17 -6.46 -4.64
CA PRO A 273 0.79 -5.37 -4.81
C PRO A 273 2.09 -5.56 -4.00
N ILE A 274 1.97 -5.93 -2.71
CA ILE A 274 3.13 -6.22 -1.85
C ILE A 274 3.93 -7.38 -2.42
N GLY A 275 3.27 -8.49 -2.79
CA GLY A 275 3.90 -9.67 -3.36
C GLY A 275 4.68 -9.38 -4.66
N VAL A 276 4.10 -8.60 -5.58
CA VAL A 276 4.76 -8.17 -6.83
C VAL A 276 6.04 -7.38 -6.54
N VAL A 277 5.98 -6.41 -5.62
CA VAL A 277 7.14 -5.57 -5.29
C VAL A 277 8.19 -6.36 -4.51
N MET A 278 7.79 -7.24 -3.59
CA MET A 278 8.70 -8.15 -2.92
C MET A 278 9.40 -9.08 -3.92
N ALA A 279 8.68 -9.64 -4.90
CA ALA A 279 9.28 -10.47 -5.93
C ALA A 279 10.30 -9.69 -6.80
N ALA A 280 10.02 -8.42 -7.13
CA ALA A 280 10.96 -7.55 -7.82
C ALA A 280 12.22 -7.30 -7.00
N ILE A 281 12.08 -6.97 -5.72
CA ILE A 281 13.19 -6.74 -4.78
C ILE A 281 14.01 -8.02 -4.61
N ASP A 282 13.36 -9.17 -4.42
CA ASP A 282 14.00 -10.48 -4.30
C ASP A 282 14.87 -10.77 -5.52
N GLY A 283 14.32 -10.62 -6.73
CA GLY A 283 15.06 -10.83 -7.98
C GLY A 283 16.25 -9.89 -8.14
N LEU A 284 16.11 -8.62 -7.73
CA LEU A 284 17.22 -7.66 -7.78
C LEU A 284 18.32 -7.97 -6.75
N ARG A 285 17.97 -8.39 -5.54
CA ARG A 285 18.95 -8.79 -4.52
C ARG A 285 19.68 -10.06 -4.94
N ASP A 286 18.97 -11.06 -5.47
CA ASP A 286 19.56 -12.32 -5.95
C ASP A 286 20.51 -12.07 -7.14
N ALA A 287 20.23 -11.03 -7.95
CA ALA A 287 21.11 -10.57 -9.03
C ALA A 287 22.24 -9.63 -8.57
N GLY A 288 22.35 -9.31 -7.27
CA GLY A 288 23.35 -8.40 -6.73
C GLY A 288 23.19 -6.94 -7.17
N ARG A 289 21.97 -6.54 -7.58
CA ARG A 289 21.65 -5.19 -8.07
C ARG A 289 21.14 -4.24 -6.97
N VAL A 290 20.94 -4.75 -5.77
CA VAL A 290 20.61 -3.99 -4.56
C VAL A 290 21.68 -4.29 -3.51
N PRO A 291 22.24 -3.28 -2.81
CA PRO A 291 23.19 -3.49 -1.72
C PRO A 291 22.66 -4.46 -0.66
N SER A 292 23.55 -5.23 -0.04
CA SER A 292 23.16 -6.29 0.90
C SER A 292 22.42 -5.81 2.15
N ASP A 293 22.58 -4.54 2.52
CA ASP A 293 21.91 -3.85 3.62
C ASP A 293 20.59 -3.14 3.21
N ARG A 294 20.18 -3.30 1.94
CA ARG A 294 18.99 -2.70 1.34
C ARG A 294 18.06 -3.77 0.76
N GLY A 295 16.87 -3.35 0.31
CA GLY A 295 15.85 -4.24 -0.23
C GLY A 295 15.07 -4.97 0.85
N TYR A 296 14.91 -4.36 2.02
CA TYR A 296 14.07 -4.87 3.10
C TYR A 296 13.11 -3.77 3.53
N PHE A 297 11.85 -4.13 3.70
CA PHE A 297 10.87 -3.23 4.29
C PHE A 297 11.15 -3.04 5.77
N LYS A 298 10.80 -1.87 6.28
CA LYS A 298 10.80 -1.52 7.70
C LYS A 298 9.50 -0.82 8.01
N PHE A 299 8.68 -1.41 8.89
CA PHE A 299 7.45 -0.78 9.34
C PHE A 299 7.77 0.35 10.32
N THR A 300 7.03 1.44 10.17
CA THR A 300 7.23 2.68 10.93
C THR A 300 6.03 3.02 11.80
N GLN A 301 4.83 2.57 11.41
CA GLN A 301 3.60 2.82 12.16
C GLN A 301 2.60 1.69 11.97
N TYR A 302 1.83 1.43 13.03
CA TYR A 302 0.70 0.51 13.05
C TYR A 302 -0.47 1.13 13.82
N SER A 303 -1.68 1.04 13.28
CA SER A 303 -2.91 1.46 13.96
C SER A 303 -4.10 0.61 13.50
N ARG A 304 -5.26 0.81 14.13
CA ARG A 304 -6.52 0.16 13.77
C ARG A 304 -7.66 1.17 13.81
N SER A 305 -8.70 0.93 13.02
CA SER A 305 -9.92 1.76 13.03
C SER A 305 -10.65 1.78 14.38
N SER A 306 -10.51 0.71 15.15
CA SER A 306 -11.20 0.44 16.42
C SER A 306 -10.54 -0.77 17.09
N ASP A 307 -10.89 -1.02 18.36
CA ASP A 307 -10.46 -2.19 19.12
C ASP A 307 -11.64 -3.14 19.35
N PRO A 308 -11.82 -4.19 18.50
CA PRO A 308 -12.87 -5.18 18.69
C PRO A 308 -12.78 -5.84 20.07
N VAL A 309 -13.93 -5.92 20.75
CA VAL A 309 -14.09 -6.55 22.05
C VAL A 309 -14.84 -7.88 21.91
N ASP A 310 -15.82 -7.97 21.01
CA ASP A 310 -16.57 -9.22 20.79
C ASP A 310 -16.72 -9.60 19.30
N ALA A 311 -17.32 -10.78 19.05
CA ALA A 311 -17.45 -11.35 17.70
C ALA A 311 -18.43 -10.61 16.76
N SER A 312 -19.16 -9.61 17.28
CA SER A 312 -20.04 -8.74 16.50
C SER A 312 -19.35 -7.47 16.01
N ASP A 313 -18.24 -7.09 16.65
CA ASP A 313 -17.42 -5.95 16.25
C ASP A 313 -16.68 -6.18 14.91
N SER A 314 -16.12 -5.11 14.38
CA SER A 314 -15.21 -5.16 13.23
C SER A 314 -14.18 -4.04 13.28
N SER A 315 -13.02 -4.28 12.69
CA SER A 315 -11.96 -3.28 12.53
C SER A 315 -11.20 -3.51 11.23
N VAL A 316 -10.49 -2.47 10.79
CA VAL A 316 -9.45 -2.57 9.75
C VAL A 316 -8.13 -2.10 10.36
N SER A 317 -7.06 -2.82 10.09
CA SER A 317 -5.71 -2.46 10.52
C SER A 317 -4.97 -1.68 9.43
N TYR A 318 -4.10 -0.77 9.84
CA TYR A 318 -3.32 0.09 8.97
C TYR A 318 -1.84 0.00 9.35
N ALA A 319 -0.97 -0.12 8.37
CA ALA A 319 0.46 -0.12 8.61
C ALA A 319 1.19 0.69 7.54
N SER A 320 2.25 1.35 7.96
CA SER A 320 3.13 2.13 7.09
C SER A 320 4.53 1.55 7.13
N ALA A 321 5.17 1.43 5.96
CA ALA A 321 6.53 0.95 5.84
C ALA A 321 7.28 1.67 4.72
N TYR A 322 8.61 1.59 4.76
CA TYR A 322 9.47 1.97 3.65
C TYR A 322 10.49 0.86 3.36
N ALA A 323 11.02 0.83 2.14
CA ALA A 323 12.21 0.07 1.80
C ALA A 323 13.20 0.96 1.06
N THR A 324 14.49 0.81 1.40
CA THR A 324 15.59 1.42 0.67
C THR A 324 16.01 0.49 -0.46
N ILE A 325 16.26 1.03 -1.65
CA ILE A 325 16.69 0.28 -2.84
C ILE A 325 17.98 0.89 -3.36
#